data_AF-E4LLX7-F1
#
_entry.id   AF-E4LLX7-F1
#
_cell.length_a   1.000
_cell.length_b   1.000
_cell.length_c   1.000
_cell.angle_alpha   90.00
_cell.angle_beta   90.00
_cell.angle_gamma   90.00
#
_symmetry.space_group_name_H-M   'P 1'
#
loop_
_entity.id
_entity.type
_entity.pdbx_description
1 polymer ?
#
loop_
_entity_poly.entity_id
_entity_poly.type
_entity_poly.pdbx_seq_one_letter_code
_entity_poly.pdbx_strand_id
1 'polypeptide(L)'
;MLTAPTSIFLGETLLDNYEPTRNIYGKTEDFLLPGVAGASSPEEYAEILLAFYAKYGYGDLAAYAAFCWDIAENTLRGIVDFERPRMSDLVGYERQKEQLIHNTRSFVEGKPSNHVLLVGARGTGKSTAVKALAGMYDDMGLRLLQVTKDQLWLLPDIMAQLRRFASKKFIIFLDDLSFEDSDAEFKTVKSAIEGGVSSCPPNVRLYATSNRRHLVRETWRDRQQDELYRDDAMHETISLADRFGLIIQYHTPDQEEYLAIIDYLLRQKGIALTKEELHLAGLRWELTHSGRSGRTAQQFVAHYLGTH
;
A
#
# COMPACT_ATOMS: atom_id res chain seq x y z
N MET A 1 -31.93 9.09 20.24
CA MET A 1 -32.33 8.62 21.59
C MET A 1 -32.61 7.13 21.52
N LEU A 2 -31.60 6.29 21.76
CA LEU A 2 -31.75 4.83 21.95
C LEU A 2 -31.27 4.51 23.38
N THR A 3 -32.01 5.01 24.36
CA THR A 3 -31.72 4.80 25.80
C THR A 3 -32.76 3.89 26.47
N ALA A 4 -33.77 3.45 25.72
CA ALA A 4 -34.76 2.49 26.20
C ALA A 4 -34.23 1.06 26.00
N PRO A 5 -34.44 0.14 26.97
CA PRO A 5 -34.11 -1.27 26.80
C PRO A 5 -34.73 -1.86 25.54
N THR A 6 -33.98 -2.73 24.86
CA THR A 6 -34.43 -3.43 23.65
C THR A 6 -35.71 -4.25 23.85
N SER A 7 -35.95 -4.75 25.06
CA SER A 7 -37.16 -5.49 25.41
C SER A 7 -38.44 -4.67 25.27
N ILE A 8 -38.35 -3.34 25.39
CA ILE A 8 -39.53 -2.46 25.28
C ILE A 8 -40.04 -2.36 23.85
N PHE A 9 -39.16 -2.44 22.85
CA PHE A 9 -39.52 -2.20 21.45
C PHE A 9 -39.28 -3.39 20.52
N LEU A 10 -38.36 -4.31 20.85
CA LEU A 10 -38.11 -5.56 20.12
C LEU A 10 -38.63 -6.79 20.84
N GLY A 11 -39.02 -6.69 22.11
CA GLY A 11 -39.41 -7.85 22.93
C GLY A 11 -38.24 -8.78 23.30
N GLU A 12 -37.00 -8.35 23.02
CA GLU A 12 -35.77 -9.11 23.22
C GLU A 12 -34.95 -8.52 24.36
N THR A 13 -34.56 -9.33 25.34
CA THR A 13 -33.79 -8.87 26.51
C THR A 13 -32.28 -8.88 26.28
N LEU A 14 -31.81 -9.45 25.16
CA LEU A 14 -30.39 -9.71 24.90
C LEU A 14 -29.51 -8.46 24.97
N LEU A 15 -30.03 -7.31 24.54
CA LEU A 15 -29.28 -6.05 24.45
C LEU A 15 -29.70 -5.03 25.52
N ASP A 16 -30.57 -5.40 26.46
CA ASP A 16 -31.08 -4.48 27.49
C ASP A 16 -29.99 -3.91 28.40
N ASN A 17 -28.95 -4.72 28.64
CA ASN A 17 -27.80 -4.37 29.46
C ASN A 17 -26.54 -4.20 28.61
N TYR A 18 -26.68 -3.92 27.30
CA TYR A 18 -25.52 -3.72 26.44
C TYR A 18 -24.78 -2.44 26.85
N GLU A 19 -23.58 -2.63 27.40
CA GLU A 19 -22.61 -1.56 27.61
C GLU A 19 -21.43 -1.76 26.64
N PRO A 20 -21.11 -0.76 25.80
CA PRO A 20 -19.93 -0.84 24.94
C PRO A 20 -18.67 -1.02 25.78
N THR A 21 -17.93 -2.11 25.59
CA THR A 21 -16.72 -2.41 26.36
C THR A 21 -15.60 -1.39 26.10
N ARG A 22 -15.59 -0.79 24.91
CA ARG A 22 -14.78 0.37 24.51
C ARG A 22 -15.52 1.14 23.44
N ASN A 23 -15.65 2.46 23.60
CA ASN A 23 -15.99 3.34 22.48
C ASN A 23 -14.73 3.57 21.64
N ILE A 24 -14.65 2.89 20.50
CA ILE A 24 -13.60 3.16 19.50
C ILE A 24 -14.18 4.20 18.54
N TYR A 25 -14.04 5.48 18.93
CA TYR A 25 -14.40 6.57 18.04
C TYR A 25 -13.54 6.51 16.77
N GLY A 26 -14.19 6.48 15.62
CA GLY A 26 -13.51 6.34 14.33
C GLY A 26 -14.32 6.92 13.18
N LYS A 27 -13.67 7.02 12.01
CA LYS A 27 -14.22 7.59 10.77
C LYS A 27 -15.58 7.03 10.31
N THR A 28 -15.97 5.87 10.83
CA THR A 28 -17.23 5.19 10.54
C THR A 28 -18.42 5.86 11.21
N GLU A 29 -18.22 6.44 12.40
CA GLU A 29 -19.26 7.09 13.18
C GLU A 29 -19.60 8.48 12.63
N ASP A 30 -18.59 9.20 12.13
CA ASP A 30 -18.78 10.47 11.41
C ASP A 30 -19.69 10.34 10.19
N PHE A 31 -19.79 9.15 9.60
CA PHE A 31 -20.72 8.85 8.52
C PHE A 31 -22.08 8.38 9.04
N LEU A 32 -22.10 7.41 9.97
CA LEU A 32 -23.33 6.77 10.44
C LEU A 32 -24.19 7.70 11.30
N LEU A 33 -23.60 8.36 12.30
CA LEU A 33 -24.37 9.08 13.32
C LEU A 33 -25.17 10.25 12.74
N PRO A 34 -24.61 11.12 11.86
CA PRO A 34 -25.38 12.19 11.27
C PRO A 34 -26.52 11.67 10.37
N GLY A 35 -26.26 10.60 9.61
CA GLY A 35 -27.27 9.97 8.76
C GLY A 35 -28.44 9.42 9.60
N VAL A 36 -28.12 8.60 10.60
CA VAL A 36 -29.12 7.99 11.50
C VAL A 36 -29.91 9.07 12.25
N ALA A 37 -29.27 10.15 12.70
CA ALA A 37 -29.96 11.25 13.38
C ALA A 37 -30.94 12.02 12.47
N GLY A 38 -30.67 12.06 11.16
CA GLY A 38 -31.51 12.74 10.17
C GLY A 38 -32.64 11.88 9.58
N ALA A 39 -32.60 10.56 9.76
CA ALA A 39 -33.55 9.63 9.18
C ALA A 39 -34.91 9.63 9.92
N SER A 40 -35.99 9.68 9.16
CA SER A 40 -37.38 9.75 9.65
C SER A 40 -38.22 8.53 9.30
N SER A 41 -37.73 7.64 8.43
CA SER A 41 -38.42 6.40 8.03
C SER A 41 -37.50 5.17 8.14
N PRO A 42 -38.07 3.96 8.35
CA PRO A 42 -37.30 2.71 8.32
C PRO A 42 -36.48 2.51 7.03
N GLU A 43 -37.01 2.97 5.90
CA GLU A 43 -36.34 2.91 4.59
C GLU A 43 -35.08 3.77 4.55
N GLU A 44 -35.14 5.00 5.07
CA GLU A 44 -33.98 5.89 5.16
C GLU A 44 -32.89 5.30 6.07
N TYR A 45 -33.26 4.72 7.21
CA TYR A 45 -32.31 4.02 8.08
C TYR A 45 -31.63 2.85 7.35
N ALA A 46 -32.40 2.06 6.60
CA ALA A 46 -31.86 0.95 5.83
C ALA A 46 -30.89 1.44 4.74
N GLU A 47 -31.23 2.50 4.01
CA GLU A 47 -30.35 3.09 2.99
C GLU A 47 -29.02 3.59 3.58
N ILE A 48 -29.05 4.27 4.72
CA ILE A 48 -27.84 4.74 5.41
C ILE A 48 -26.96 3.56 5.84
N LEU A 49 -27.55 2.52 6.41
CA LEU A 49 -26.82 1.31 6.81
C LEU A 49 -26.23 0.57 5.61
N LEU A 50 -26.99 0.44 4.51
CA LEU A 50 -26.51 -0.17 3.28
C LEU A 50 -25.36 0.64 2.67
N ALA A 51 -25.47 1.97 2.64
CA ALA A 51 -24.41 2.86 2.18
C ALA A 51 -23.15 2.74 3.06
N PHE A 52 -23.34 2.63 4.38
CA PHE A 52 -22.26 2.38 5.33
C PHE A 52 -21.53 1.07 5.04
N TYR A 53 -22.25 -0.05 4.93
CA TYR A 53 -21.65 -1.36 4.67
C TYR A 53 -21.00 -1.41 3.28
N ALA A 54 -21.58 -0.75 2.27
CA ALA A 54 -20.95 -0.61 0.97
C ALA A 54 -19.61 0.14 1.06
N LYS A 55 -19.59 1.28 1.75
CA LYS A 55 -18.41 2.16 1.86
C LYS A 55 -17.32 1.61 2.78
N TYR A 56 -17.66 1.23 4.01
CA TYR A 56 -16.70 0.82 5.03
C TYR A 56 -16.53 -0.69 5.11
N GLY A 57 -17.57 -1.46 4.81
CA GLY A 57 -17.56 -2.92 5.01
C GLY A 57 -18.02 -3.28 6.41
N TYR A 58 -17.59 -4.43 6.92
CA TYR A 58 -17.95 -4.91 8.26
C TYR A 58 -16.71 -5.44 8.99
N GLY A 59 -16.78 -5.48 10.32
CA GLY A 59 -15.69 -5.94 11.18
C GLY A 59 -14.37 -5.22 10.90
N ASP A 60 -13.28 -5.97 10.87
CA ASP A 60 -11.92 -5.43 10.68
C ASP A 60 -11.76 -4.69 9.34
N LEU A 61 -12.50 -5.06 8.29
CA LEU A 61 -12.46 -4.36 7.00
C LEU A 61 -12.97 -2.92 7.07
N ALA A 62 -13.85 -2.61 8.03
CA ALA A 62 -14.31 -1.26 8.30
C ALA A 62 -13.32 -0.46 9.15
N ALA A 63 -12.63 -1.14 10.08
CA ALA A 63 -11.74 -0.50 11.04
C ALA A 63 -10.35 -0.19 10.45
N TYR A 64 -9.81 -1.07 9.61
CA TYR A 64 -8.42 -0.99 9.17
C TYR A 64 -8.29 -0.74 7.66
N ALA A 65 -7.32 0.10 7.29
CA ALA A 65 -6.95 0.37 5.89
C ALA A 65 -5.86 -0.59 5.39
N ALA A 66 -5.07 -1.15 6.30
CA ALA A 66 -3.97 -2.05 6.01
C ALA A 66 -4.05 -3.33 6.85
N PHE A 67 -3.60 -4.42 6.27
CA PHE A 67 -3.67 -5.76 6.81
C PHE A 67 -2.35 -6.49 6.61
N CYS A 68 -2.09 -7.47 7.48
CA CYS A 68 -1.18 -8.56 7.23
C CYS A 68 -1.95 -9.89 7.22
N TRP A 69 -1.31 -10.95 6.73
CA TRP A 69 -1.87 -12.29 6.81
C TRP A 69 -1.44 -12.98 8.10
N ASP A 70 -2.42 -13.48 8.86
CA ASP A 70 -2.18 -14.34 10.02
C ASP A 70 -2.18 -15.80 9.58
N ILE A 71 -1.02 -16.46 9.69
CA ILE A 71 -0.84 -17.85 9.26
C ILE A 71 -1.57 -18.82 10.20
N ALA A 72 -1.62 -18.52 11.51
CA ALA A 72 -2.20 -19.43 12.49
C ALA A 72 -3.73 -19.48 12.36
N GLU A 73 -4.35 -18.31 12.18
CA GLU A 73 -5.80 -18.17 12.05
C GLU A 73 -6.29 -18.22 10.60
N ASN A 74 -5.36 -18.30 9.64
CA ASN A 74 -5.62 -18.31 8.20
C ASN A 74 -6.58 -17.19 7.77
N THR A 75 -6.30 -15.97 8.23
CA THR A 75 -7.20 -14.82 8.04
C THR A 75 -6.44 -13.48 7.95
N LEU A 76 -7.17 -12.45 7.53
CA LEU A 76 -6.69 -11.07 7.52
C LEU A 76 -6.63 -10.53 8.95
N ARG A 77 -5.48 -9.96 9.31
CA ARG A 77 -5.31 -9.24 10.57
C ARG A 77 -5.08 -7.76 10.30
N GLY A 78 -5.90 -6.92 10.90
CA GLY A 78 -5.78 -5.47 10.79
C GLY A 78 -4.51 -4.92 11.44
N ILE A 79 -3.85 -3.98 10.77
CA ILE A 79 -2.69 -3.25 11.31
C ILE A 79 -3.21 -1.98 11.99
N VAL A 80 -3.12 -1.95 13.33
CA VAL A 80 -3.59 -0.82 14.16
C VAL A 80 -2.76 0.43 13.88
N ASP A 81 -1.43 0.32 14.01
CA ASP A 81 -0.50 1.45 13.87
C ASP A 81 0.01 1.57 12.43
N PHE A 82 -0.91 1.60 11.46
CA PHE A 82 -0.53 1.81 10.06
C PHE A 82 -0.13 3.26 9.82
N GLU A 83 1.16 3.49 9.55
CA GLU A 83 1.64 4.78 9.08
C GLU A 83 0.93 5.15 7.77
N ARG A 84 0.31 6.34 7.73
CA ARG A 84 -0.44 6.86 6.57
C ARG A 84 0.37 7.96 5.88
N PRO A 85 1.43 7.62 5.13
CA PRO A 85 2.18 8.63 4.39
C PRO A 85 1.26 9.25 3.32
N ARG A 86 1.41 10.54 3.06
CA ARG A 86 0.74 11.19 1.95
C ARG A 86 1.60 11.07 0.71
N MET A 87 0.95 10.98 -0.45
CA MET A 87 1.68 10.96 -1.72
C MET A 87 2.47 12.26 -1.94
N SER A 88 2.03 13.37 -1.35
CA SER A 88 2.74 14.66 -1.35
C SER A 88 3.97 14.69 -0.46
N ASP A 89 4.13 13.73 0.47
CA ASP A 89 5.35 13.62 1.29
C ASP A 89 6.52 13.01 0.48
N LEU A 90 6.22 12.39 -0.68
CA LEU A 90 7.21 11.94 -1.64
C LEU A 90 7.54 13.06 -2.63
N VAL A 91 8.58 13.82 -2.31
CA VAL A 91 9.10 14.92 -3.15
C VAL A 91 9.72 14.36 -4.42
N GLY A 92 9.43 15.00 -5.57
CA GLY A 92 9.86 14.53 -6.88
C GLY A 92 9.03 13.34 -7.40
N TYR A 93 9.52 12.69 -8.45
CA TYR A 93 8.89 11.51 -9.07
C TYR A 93 7.46 11.76 -9.60
N GLU A 94 7.15 12.97 -10.05
CA GLU A 94 5.80 13.39 -10.47
C GLU A 94 5.18 12.45 -11.50
N ARG A 95 5.96 12.05 -12.51
CA ARG A 95 5.51 11.10 -13.54
C ARG A 95 5.22 9.71 -12.96
N GLN A 96 6.10 9.20 -12.10
CA GLN A 96 5.94 7.89 -11.46
C GLN A 96 4.72 7.89 -10.54
N LYS A 97 4.52 8.97 -9.76
CA LYS A 97 3.35 9.18 -8.90
C LYS A 97 2.07 9.21 -9.74
N GLU A 98 2.06 9.96 -10.83
CA GLU A 98 0.89 10.06 -11.72
C GLU A 98 0.51 8.70 -12.33
N GLN A 99 1.48 7.95 -12.85
CA GLN A 99 1.23 6.60 -13.38
C GLN A 99 0.62 5.67 -12.33
N LEU A 100 1.18 5.69 -11.11
CA LEU A 100 0.71 4.88 -10.00
C LEU A 100 -0.72 5.26 -9.59
N ILE A 101 -0.96 6.56 -9.37
CA ILE A 101 -2.28 7.12 -9.00
C ILE A 101 -3.32 6.80 -10.06
N HIS A 102 -2.99 6.98 -11.34
CA HIS A 102 -3.92 6.73 -12.44
C HIS A 102 -4.32 5.24 -12.51
N ASN A 103 -3.35 4.33 -12.44
CA ASN A 103 -3.62 2.89 -12.45
C ASN A 103 -4.47 2.46 -11.24
N THR A 104 -4.14 2.97 -10.05
CA THR A 104 -4.91 2.66 -8.84
C THR A 104 -6.31 3.27 -8.88
N ARG A 105 -6.48 4.49 -9.41
CA ARG A 105 -7.79 5.11 -9.62
C ARG A 105 -8.67 4.23 -10.49
N SER A 106 -8.15 3.81 -11.65
CA SER A 106 -8.87 2.90 -12.54
C SER A 106 -9.27 1.61 -11.81
N PHE A 107 -8.36 1.03 -11.01
CA PHE A 107 -8.66 -0.16 -10.23
C PHE A 107 -9.81 0.04 -9.22
N VAL A 108 -9.78 1.11 -8.43
CA VAL A 108 -10.82 1.37 -7.41
C VAL A 108 -12.16 1.72 -8.04
N GLU A 109 -12.16 2.34 -9.21
CA GLU A 109 -13.36 2.61 -10.02
C GLU A 109 -13.88 1.38 -10.79
N GLY A 110 -13.24 0.22 -10.65
CA GLY A 110 -13.64 -1.02 -11.35
C GLY A 110 -13.30 -1.04 -12.84
N LYS A 111 -12.45 -0.12 -13.31
CA LYS A 111 -11.93 -0.08 -14.68
C LYS A 111 -10.72 -1.01 -14.85
N PRO A 112 -10.36 -1.37 -16.09
CA PRO A 112 -9.12 -2.11 -16.36
C PRO A 112 -7.90 -1.42 -15.74
N SER A 113 -7.03 -2.23 -15.14
CA SER A 113 -5.86 -1.78 -14.38
C SER A 113 -4.84 -2.91 -14.29
N ASN A 114 -3.57 -2.55 -14.18
CA ASN A 114 -2.45 -3.48 -14.22
C ASN A 114 -1.92 -3.82 -12.83
N HIS A 115 -1.30 -5.00 -12.73
CA HIS A 115 -0.31 -5.30 -11.69
C HIS A 115 0.89 -4.35 -11.86
N VAL A 116 1.45 -3.88 -10.75
CA VAL A 116 2.49 -2.85 -10.76
C VAL A 116 3.81 -3.39 -10.21
N LEU A 117 4.90 -3.18 -10.95
CA LEU A 117 6.27 -3.40 -10.47
C LEU A 117 6.99 -2.07 -10.35
N LEU A 118 7.37 -1.70 -9.13
CA LEU A 118 8.15 -0.49 -8.84
C LEU A 118 9.63 -0.89 -8.73
N VAL A 119 10.46 -0.40 -9.65
CA VAL A 119 11.89 -0.75 -9.73
C VAL A 119 12.73 0.46 -9.44
N GLY A 120 13.75 0.35 -8.58
CA GLY A 120 14.68 1.46 -8.32
C GLY A 120 15.53 1.22 -7.10
N ALA A 121 16.41 2.17 -6.76
CA ALA A 121 17.29 2.00 -5.60
C ALA A 121 16.54 1.92 -4.26
N ARG A 122 17.21 1.40 -3.23
CA ARG A 122 16.69 1.44 -1.86
C ARG A 122 16.53 2.90 -1.41
N GLY A 123 15.46 3.18 -0.65
CA GLY A 123 15.23 4.51 -0.08
C GLY A 123 14.68 5.57 -1.03
N THR A 124 14.31 5.23 -2.28
CA THR A 124 13.67 6.16 -3.24
C THR A 124 12.17 6.34 -3.04
N GLY A 125 11.58 5.72 -2.00
CA GLY A 125 10.17 5.91 -1.65
C GLY A 125 9.17 5.01 -2.38
N LYS A 126 9.60 3.94 -3.05
CA LYS A 126 8.72 2.96 -3.72
C LYS A 126 7.63 2.41 -2.78
N SER A 127 8.04 1.87 -1.63
CA SER A 127 7.13 1.29 -0.63
C SER A 127 6.24 2.37 -0.01
N THR A 128 6.79 3.56 0.22
CA THR A 128 6.03 4.74 0.70
C THR A 128 4.94 5.14 -0.29
N ALA A 129 5.23 5.15 -1.60
CA ALA A 129 4.26 5.47 -2.64
C ALA A 129 3.09 4.48 -2.62
N VAL A 130 3.35 3.18 -2.48
CA VAL A 130 2.27 2.17 -2.40
C VAL A 130 1.46 2.34 -1.12
N LYS A 131 2.11 2.53 0.03
CA LYS A 131 1.42 2.78 1.31
C LYS A 131 0.53 4.03 1.26
N ALA A 132 0.97 5.08 0.56
CA ALA A 132 0.20 6.31 0.42
C ALA A 132 -1.12 6.12 -0.34
N LEU A 133 -1.19 5.16 -1.26
CA LEU A 133 -2.42 4.83 -1.98
C LEU A 133 -3.51 4.30 -1.02
N ALA A 134 -3.11 3.52 -0.02
CA ALA A 134 -4.03 2.96 0.97
C ALA A 134 -4.77 4.06 1.73
N GLY A 135 -4.07 5.15 2.08
CA GLY A 135 -4.70 6.33 2.67
C GLY A 135 -5.53 7.14 1.67
N MET A 136 -5.03 7.32 0.45
CA MET A 136 -5.69 8.13 -0.58
C MET A 136 -7.03 7.57 -1.05
N TYR A 137 -7.15 6.24 -1.11
CA TYR A 137 -8.34 5.55 -1.63
C TYR A 137 -9.06 4.70 -0.56
N ASP A 138 -8.77 4.94 0.73
CA ASP A 138 -9.40 4.25 1.86
C ASP A 138 -10.94 4.36 1.81
N ASP A 139 -11.44 5.56 1.50
CA ASP A 139 -12.87 5.88 1.37
C ASP A 139 -13.51 5.31 0.10
N MET A 140 -12.71 4.88 -0.88
CA MET A 140 -13.15 4.15 -2.06
C MET A 140 -13.04 2.63 -1.88
N GLY A 141 -12.83 2.16 -0.64
CA GLY A 141 -12.81 0.74 -0.30
C GLY A 141 -11.49 0.03 -0.64
N LEU A 142 -10.41 0.77 -0.93
CA LEU A 142 -9.08 0.20 -1.11
C LEU A 142 -8.52 -0.27 0.25
N ARG A 143 -7.99 -1.48 0.29
CA ARG A 143 -7.25 -2.05 1.41
C ARG A 143 -5.88 -2.53 0.94
N LEU A 144 -4.87 -2.28 1.76
CA LEU A 144 -3.51 -2.75 1.52
C LEU A 144 -3.27 -4.02 2.31
N LEU A 145 -2.90 -5.11 1.64
CA LEU A 145 -2.49 -6.35 2.30
C LEU A 145 -0.98 -6.52 2.09
N GLN A 146 -0.20 -6.41 3.16
CA GLN A 146 1.22 -6.74 3.11
C GLN A 146 1.39 -8.25 3.19
N VAL A 147 2.09 -8.81 2.20
CA VAL A 147 2.48 -10.23 2.17
C VAL A 147 4.00 -10.27 2.13
N THR A 148 4.58 -11.02 3.06
CA THR A 148 6.04 -11.19 3.13
C THR A 148 6.50 -12.31 2.20
N LYS A 149 7.81 -12.37 1.96
CA LYS A 149 8.43 -13.36 1.07
C LYS A 149 8.14 -14.80 1.51
N ASP A 150 8.23 -15.07 2.81
CA ASP A 150 7.94 -16.35 3.44
C ASP A 150 6.45 -16.75 3.40
N GLN A 151 5.58 -15.82 3.00
CA GLN A 151 4.13 -16.04 2.84
C GLN A 151 3.72 -16.20 1.36
N LEU A 152 4.65 -16.11 0.40
CA LEU A 152 4.28 -16.14 -1.03
C LEU A 152 3.55 -17.42 -1.43
N TRP A 153 3.89 -18.56 -0.82
CA TRP A 153 3.21 -19.85 -1.05
C TRP A 153 1.73 -19.83 -0.65
N LEU A 154 1.30 -18.90 0.20
CA LEU A 154 -0.11 -18.71 0.60
C LEU A 154 -0.91 -17.83 -0.37
N LEU A 155 -0.29 -17.23 -1.38
CA LEU A 155 -0.98 -16.32 -2.32
C LEU A 155 -2.28 -16.90 -2.91
N PRO A 156 -2.36 -18.18 -3.31
CA PRO A 156 -3.62 -18.76 -3.81
C PRO A 156 -4.75 -18.72 -2.79
N ASP A 157 -4.47 -19.07 -1.52
CA ASP A 157 -5.45 -19.10 -0.43
C ASP A 157 -5.86 -17.68 -0.02
N ILE A 158 -4.89 -16.77 0.07
CA ILE A 158 -5.12 -15.35 0.29
C ILE A 158 -6.08 -14.81 -0.77
N MET A 159 -5.81 -15.04 -2.06
CA MET A 159 -6.68 -14.60 -3.15
C MET A 159 -8.09 -15.20 -3.06
N ALA A 160 -8.21 -16.48 -2.72
CA ALA A 160 -9.50 -17.13 -2.53
C ALA A 160 -10.32 -16.46 -1.41
N GLN A 161 -9.68 -16.08 -0.29
CA GLN A 161 -10.34 -15.34 0.78
C GLN A 161 -10.72 -13.92 0.33
N LEU A 162 -9.79 -13.20 -0.32
CA LEU A 162 -10.04 -11.82 -0.77
C LEU A 162 -11.18 -11.71 -1.78
N ARG A 163 -11.39 -12.75 -2.61
CA ARG A 163 -12.51 -12.83 -3.56
C ARG A 163 -13.88 -12.71 -2.90
N ARG A 164 -14.01 -13.12 -1.63
CA ARG A 164 -15.27 -13.08 -0.87
C ARG A 164 -15.72 -11.64 -0.55
N PHE A 165 -14.79 -10.68 -0.57
CA PHE A 165 -15.05 -9.27 -0.27
C PHE A 165 -15.25 -8.45 -1.54
N ALA A 166 -16.29 -8.78 -2.32
CA ALA A 166 -16.54 -8.19 -3.63
C ALA A 166 -16.70 -6.65 -3.63
N SER A 167 -17.13 -6.07 -2.51
CA SER A 167 -17.29 -4.61 -2.35
C SER A 167 -15.98 -3.87 -2.05
N LYS A 168 -14.89 -4.59 -1.78
CA LYS A 168 -13.58 -4.02 -1.45
C LYS A 168 -12.56 -4.31 -2.52
N LYS A 169 -11.55 -3.45 -2.60
CA LYS A 169 -10.43 -3.57 -3.53
C LYS A 169 -9.16 -3.80 -2.72
N PHE A 170 -8.35 -4.76 -3.13
CA PHE A 170 -7.12 -5.11 -2.41
C PHE A 170 -5.90 -4.89 -3.29
N ILE A 171 -4.92 -4.19 -2.76
CA ILE A 171 -3.56 -4.26 -3.26
C ILE A 171 -2.80 -5.21 -2.36
N ILE A 172 -2.38 -6.35 -2.90
CA ILE A 172 -1.38 -7.21 -2.29
C ILE A 172 -0.03 -6.56 -2.54
N PHE A 173 0.62 -6.13 -1.47
CA PHE A 173 1.90 -5.45 -1.49
C PHE A 173 3.02 -6.42 -1.15
N LEU A 174 3.90 -6.64 -2.13
CA LEU A 174 5.11 -7.46 -2.03
C LEU A 174 6.31 -6.51 -1.91
N ASP A 175 6.86 -6.34 -0.72
CA ASP A 175 7.99 -5.43 -0.51
C ASP A 175 9.32 -6.14 -0.72
N ASP A 176 10.25 -5.46 -1.39
CA ASP A 176 11.60 -5.92 -1.72
C ASP A 176 11.64 -7.32 -2.34
N LEU A 177 10.85 -7.54 -3.40
CA LEU A 177 10.95 -8.74 -4.21
C LEU A 177 12.36 -8.79 -4.82
N SER A 178 13.17 -9.68 -4.29
CA SER A 178 14.54 -9.90 -4.73
C SER A 178 14.49 -10.92 -5.85
N PHE A 179 15.09 -10.56 -6.99
CA PHE A 179 15.08 -11.45 -8.13
C PHE A 179 16.19 -12.54 -8.09
N GLU A 180 16.85 -12.68 -6.94
CA GLU A 180 17.81 -13.73 -6.61
C GLU A 180 17.16 -14.86 -5.79
N ASP A 181 15.87 -14.72 -5.52
CA ASP A 181 15.12 -15.59 -4.64
C ASP A 181 14.80 -16.92 -5.34
N SER A 182 14.41 -17.94 -4.56
CA SER A 182 14.22 -19.29 -5.12
C SER A 182 13.18 -19.31 -6.25
N ASP A 183 13.42 -20.11 -7.30
CA ASP A 183 12.49 -20.31 -8.42
C ASP A 183 11.04 -20.58 -7.98
N ALA A 184 10.85 -21.22 -6.82
CA ALA A 184 9.53 -21.57 -6.29
C ALA A 184 8.67 -20.34 -5.97
N GLU A 185 9.26 -19.29 -5.40
CA GLU A 185 8.55 -18.07 -5.03
C GLU A 185 8.10 -17.29 -6.28
N PHE A 186 8.99 -17.19 -7.25
CA PHE A 186 8.68 -16.58 -8.54
C PHE A 186 7.61 -17.30 -9.31
N LYS A 187 7.68 -18.63 -9.35
CA LYS A 187 6.64 -19.48 -9.96
C LYS A 187 5.29 -19.25 -9.30
N THR A 188 5.26 -19.05 -7.99
CA THR A 188 4.03 -18.76 -7.25
C THR A 188 3.45 -17.40 -7.63
N VAL A 189 4.25 -16.33 -7.62
CA VAL A 189 3.79 -14.98 -8.03
C VAL A 189 3.36 -14.97 -9.49
N LYS A 190 4.14 -15.60 -10.38
CA LYS A 190 3.84 -15.72 -11.80
C LYS A 190 2.51 -16.45 -12.02
N SER A 191 2.31 -17.60 -11.39
CA SER A 191 1.06 -18.37 -11.48
C SER A 191 -0.14 -17.59 -10.96
N ALA A 192 0.06 -16.81 -9.88
CA ALA A 192 -0.98 -15.95 -9.32
C ALA A 192 -1.40 -14.83 -10.27
N ILE A 193 -0.48 -14.30 -11.10
CA ILE A 193 -0.80 -13.27 -12.12
C ILE A 193 -1.35 -13.88 -13.41
N GLU A 194 -0.73 -14.95 -13.93
CA GLU A 194 -1.11 -15.61 -15.19
C GLU A 194 -2.46 -16.33 -15.11
N GLY A 195 -2.89 -16.67 -13.90
CA GLY A 195 -4.11 -17.42 -13.68
C GLY A 195 -3.91 -18.91 -13.92
N GLY A 196 -3.47 -19.62 -12.88
CA GLY A 196 -3.63 -21.07 -12.78
C GLY A 196 -5.07 -21.47 -12.40
N VAL A 197 -5.23 -22.55 -11.63
CA VAL A 197 -6.53 -23.07 -11.14
C VAL A 197 -7.32 -22.02 -10.34
N SER A 198 -6.64 -21.06 -9.71
CA SER A 198 -7.23 -19.91 -9.02
C SER A 198 -6.74 -18.61 -9.66
N SER A 199 -7.51 -18.09 -10.62
CA SER A 199 -7.21 -16.80 -11.25
C SER A 199 -7.26 -15.63 -10.26
N CYS A 200 -6.41 -14.62 -10.50
CA CYS A 200 -6.40 -13.41 -9.70
C CYS A 200 -7.80 -12.77 -9.68
N PRO A 201 -8.39 -12.55 -8.48
CA PRO A 201 -9.71 -11.96 -8.39
C PRO A 201 -9.77 -10.56 -9.02
N PRO A 202 -10.90 -10.14 -9.62
CA PRO A 202 -11.05 -8.82 -10.23
C PRO A 202 -10.91 -7.68 -9.21
N ASN A 203 -11.09 -7.98 -7.92
CA ASN A 203 -10.93 -7.05 -6.82
C ASN A 203 -9.53 -7.10 -6.17
N VAL A 204 -8.53 -7.75 -6.79
CA VAL A 204 -7.16 -7.86 -6.29
C VAL A 204 -6.16 -7.37 -7.34
N ARG A 205 -5.15 -6.60 -6.92
CA ARG A 205 -3.95 -6.29 -7.73
C ARG A 205 -2.69 -6.52 -6.92
N LEU A 206 -1.61 -6.88 -7.62
CA LEU A 206 -0.30 -7.13 -7.02
C LEU A 206 0.59 -5.93 -7.31
N TYR A 207 1.15 -5.35 -6.26
CA TYR A 207 2.10 -4.24 -6.33
C TYR A 207 3.39 -4.74 -5.68
N ALA A 208 4.44 -4.88 -6.47
CA ALA A 208 5.74 -5.35 -5.99
C ALA A 208 6.78 -4.24 -6.06
N THR A 209 7.70 -4.18 -5.10
CA THR A 209 8.89 -3.33 -5.20
C THR A 209 10.11 -4.19 -5.46
N SER A 210 11.08 -3.66 -6.21
CA SER A 210 12.37 -4.31 -6.40
C SER A 210 13.52 -3.32 -6.42
N ASN A 211 14.65 -3.76 -5.87
CA ASN A 211 15.86 -2.97 -5.76
C ASN A 211 16.80 -3.10 -6.97
N ARG A 212 16.52 -4.01 -7.90
CA ARG A 212 17.40 -4.28 -9.04
C ARG A 212 17.07 -3.40 -10.23
N ARG A 213 17.91 -2.39 -10.48
CA ARG A 213 17.82 -1.50 -11.66
C ARG A 213 17.99 -2.23 -13.00
N HIS A 214 18.51 -3.45 -12.98
CA HIS A 214 18.93 -4.20 -14.18
C HIS A 214 17.79 -4.97 -14.87
N LEU A 215 16.66 -5.21 -14.19
CA LEU A 215 15.52 -5.95 -14.76
C LEU A 215 15.00 -5.41 -16.10
N VAL A 216 15.09 -4.10 -16.32
CA VAL A 216 14.52 -3.45 -17.52
C VAL A 216 15.59 -3.09 -18.55
N ARG A 217 16.87 -3.10 -18.18
CA ARG A 217 17.96 -2.74 -19.11
C ARG A 217 18.39 -3.90 -20.02
N GLU A 218 18.17 -5.14 -19.58
CA GLU A 218 18.51 -6.34 -20.35
C GLU A 218 17.43 -6.71 -21.38
N THR A 219 16.21 -6.16 -21.27
CA THR A 219 15.15 -6.33 -22.28
C THR A 219 15.53 -5.74 -23.65
N TRP A 220 16.53 -4.85 -23.71
CA TRP A 220 16.89 -4.09 -24.93
C TRP A 220 18.32 -4.31 -25.45
N ARG A 221 19.21 -4.97 -24.71
CA ARG A 221 20.65 -5.04 -25.09
C ARG A 221 21.22 -6.42 -25.37
N ASP A 222 20.67 -7.51 -24.85
CA ASP A 222 21.29 -8.83 -25.06
C ASP A 222 20.51 -9.70 -26.05
N ARG A 223 20.80 -9.46 -27.33
CA ARG A 223 20.71 -10.49 -28.39
C ARG A 223 22.10 -10.79 -28.96
N GLN A 224 23.16 -10.68 -28.16
CA GLN A 224 24.49 -11.08 -28.59
C GLN A 224 25.26 -11.81 -27.48
N GLN A 225 25.27 -13.13 -27.66
CA GLN A 225 26.32 -14.10 -27.37
C GLN A 225 26.81 -14.29 -25.92
N ASP A 226 26.71 -15.57 -25.52
CA ASP A 226 27.49 -16.32 -24.53
C ASP A 226 27.21 -16.08 -23.03
N GLU A 227 26.36 -16.93 -22.44
CA GLU A 227 26.69 -17.79 -21.27
C GLU A 227 25.49 -18.70 -20.86
N LEU A 228 25.45 -19.92 -21.42
CA LEU A 228 24.39 -20.93 -21.38
C LEU A 228 23.88 -21.43 -20.01
N TYR A 229 24.38 -20.90 -18.89
CA TYR A 229 23.93 -21.26 -17.53
C TYR A 229 23.53 -20.05 -16.66
N ARG A 230 23.70 -18.80 -17.16
CA ARG A 230 23.14 -17.58 -16.53
C ARG A 230 21.77 -17.18 -17.10
N ASP A 231 21.40 -17.76 -18.24
CA ASP A 231 20.19 -17.43 -18.99
C ASP A 231 18.89 -17.81 -18.28
N ASP A 232 18.80 -18.97 -17.62
CA ASP A 232 17.50 -19.47 -17.12
C ASP A 232 16.91 -18.61 -15.98
N ALA A 233 17.72 -18.24 -14.98
CA ALA A 233 17.26 -17.38 -13.87
C ALA A 233 16.94 -15.95 -14.35
N MET A 234 17.67 -15.47 -15.35
CA MET A 234 17.40 -14.19 -16.00
C MET A 234 16.11 -14.24 -16.83
N HIS A 235 15.89 -15.33 -17.57
CA HIS A 235 14.67 -15.55 -18.33
C HIS A 235 13.44 -15.69 -17.43
N GLU A 236 13.52 -16.39 -16.29
CA GLU A 236 12.43 -16.45 -15.32
C GLU A 236 12.12 -15.07 -14.72
N THR A 237 13.17 -14.30 -14.41
CA THR A 237 13.07 -12.92 -13.91
C THR A 237 12.37 -11.98 -14.88
N ILE A 238 12.79 -12.00 -16.16
CA ILE A 238 12.16 -11.22 -17.23
C ILE A 238 10.71 -11.69 -17.44
N SER A 239 10.50 -13.01 -17.46
CA SER A 239 9.17 -13.59 -17.64
C SER A 239 8.20 -13.17 -16.54
N LEU A 240 8.64 -13.02 -15.29
CA LEU A 240 7.79 -12.50 -14.22
C LEU A 240 7.56 -10.99 -14.38
N ALA A 241 8.60 -10.22 -14.69
CA ALA A 241 8.48 -8.77 -14.88
C ALA A 241 7.48 -8.42 -15.98
N ASP A 242 7.47 -9.18 -17.08
CA ASP A 242 6.53 -9.02 -18.19
C ASP A 242 5.06 -9.25 -17.79
N ARG A 243 4.79 -9.89 -16.64
CA ARG A 243 3.43 -10.06 -16.10
C ARG A 243 2.92 -8.82 -15.37
N PHE A 244 3.80 -7.92 -15.00
CA PHE A 244 3.41 -6.62 -14.48
C PHE A 244 3.14 -5.67 -15.64
N GLY A 245 1.85 -5.49 -15.97
CA GLY A 245 1.43 -4.60 -17.06
C GLY A 245 1.79 -3.13 -16.85
N LEU A 246 2.26 -2.74 -15.66
CA LEU A 246 2.82 -1.41 -15.40
C LEU A 246 4.13 -1.53 -14.62
N ILE A 247 5.24 -1.18 -15.28
CA ILE A 247 6.57 -1.11 -14.65
C ILE A 247 6.94 0.37 -14.47
N ILE A 248 7.20 0.77 -13.23
CA ILE A 248 7.54 2.16 -12.88
C ILE A 248 8.97 2.23 -12.35
N GLN A 249 9.81 3.01 -13.02
CA GLN A 249 11.22 3.16 -12.67
C GLN A 249 11.45 4.40 -11.79
N TYR A 250 12.07 4.19 -10.63
CA TYR A 250 12.51 5.21 -9.70
C TYR A 250 14.00 5.42 -9.84
N HIS A 251 14.39 6.61 -10.30
CA HIS A 251 15.78 7.04 -10.33
C HIS A 251 16.29 7.40 -8.93
N THR A 252 17.61 7.40 -8.78
CA THR A 252 18.23 7.98 -7.57
C THR A 252 18.10 9.48 -7.67
N PRO A 253 17.69 10.18 -6.58
CA PRO A 253 17.62 11.63 -6.58
C PRO A 253 18.96 12.23 -7.00
N ASP A 254 18.92 13.24 -7.85
CA ASP A 254 20.08 14.09 -8.06
C ASP A 254 20.32 14.99 -6.83
N GLN A 255 21.33 15.85 -6.92
CA GLN A 255 21.69 16.72 -5.80
C GLN A 255 20.57 17.69 -5.44
N GLU A 256 19.94 18.29 -6.46
CA GLU A 256 18.92 19.30 -6.27
C GLU A 256 17.65 18.66 -5.71
N GLU A 257 17.25 17.50 -6.24
CA GLU A 257 16.14 16.70 -5.73
C GLU A 257 16.39 16.26 -4.28
N TYR A 258 17.62 15.83 -3.95
CA TYR A 258 17.98 15.43 -2.58
C TYR A 258 17.88 16.60 -1.58
N LEU A 259 18.41 17.78 -1.95
CA LEU A 259 18.30 18.98 -1.13
C LEU A 259 16.84 19.44 -1.00
N ALA A 260 16.03 19.31 -2.05
CA ALA A 260 14.61 19.61 -2.01
C ALA A 260 13.85 18.69 -1.04
N ILE A 261 14.21 17.40 -0.97
CA ILE A 261 13.64 16.47 0.03
C ILE A 261 13.99 16.94 1.45
N ILE A 262 15.24 17.33 1.70
CA ILE A 262 15.68 17.83 3.02
C ILE A 262 14.89 19.09 3.40
N ASP A 263 14.82 20.07 2.50
CA ASP A 263 14.06 21.31 2.70
C ASP A 263 12.60 21.03 3.05
N TYR A 264 11.98 20.10 2.33
CA TYR A 264 10.59 19.70 2.57
C TYR A 264 10.39 19.10 3.96
N LEU A 265 11.25 18.15 4.36
CA LEU A 265 11.16 17.46 5.64
C LEU A 265 11.34 18.43 6.82
N LEU A 266 12.25 19.40 6.71
CA LEU A 266 12.46 20.40 7.77
C LEU A 266 11.32 21.40 7.87
N ARG A 267 10.74 21.82 6.73
CA ARG A 267 9.55 22.66 6.72
C ARG A 267 8.37 21.98 7.40
N GLN A 268 8.18 20.67 7.20
CA GLN A 268 7.15 19.92 7.92
C GLN A 268 7.35 19.92 9.44
N LYS A 269 8.59 20.10 9.93
CA LYS A 269 8.93 20.21 11.35
C LYS A 269 8.90 21.66 11.87
N GLY A 270 8.46 22.62 11.05
CA GLY A 270 8.35 24.02 11.43
C GLY A 270 9.68 24.78 11.48
N ILE A 271 10.73 24.25 10.85
CA ILE A 271 12.08 24.81 10.93
C ILE A 271 12.38 25.59 9.66
N ALA A 272 12.59 26.90 9.83
CA ALA A 272 13.03 27.82 8.80
C ALA A 272 14.49 28.18 9.06
N LEU A 273 15.43 27.48 8.42
CA LEU A 273 16.87 27.74 8.52
C LEU A 273 17.40 28.41 7.24
N THR A 274 18.57 29.05 7.37
CA THR A 274 19.38 29.51 6.23
C THR A 274 19.79 28.29 5.40
N LYS A 275 19.41 28.30 4.11
CA LYS A 275 19.53 27.12 3.22
C LYS A 275 20.97 26.66 3.06
N GLU A 276 21.93 27.58 3.10
CA GLU A 276 23.30 27.31 2.67
C GLU A 276 24.06 26.36 3.62
N GLU A 277 24.03 26.62 4.93
CA GLU A 277 24.74 25.79 5.92
C GLU A 277 24.12 24.39 6.03
N LEU A 278 22.80 24.34 5.93
CA LEU A 278 22.04 23.11 6.03
C LEU A 278 22.23 22.22 4.80
N HIS A 279 22.23 22.82 3.60
CA HIS A 279 22.52 22.09 2.37
C HIS A 279 23.94 21.53 2.39
N LEU A 280 24.92 22.30 2.87
CA LEU A 280 26.29 21.80 3.01
C LEU A 280 26.39 20.62 3.99
N ALA A 281 25.71 20.69 5.14
CA ALA A 281 25.65 19.60 6.10
C ALA A 281 24.96 18.36 5.51
N GLY A 282 23.86 18.54 4.78
CA GLY A 282 23.16 17.47 4.08
C GLY A 282 24.00 16.78 3.01
N LEU A 283 24.79 17.56 2.26
CA LEU A 283 25.73 17.05 1.26
C LEU A 283 26.93 16.32 1.89
N ARG A 284 27.39 16.74 3.08
CA ARG A 284 28.40 15.97 3.83
C ARG A 284 27.82 14.67 4.37
N TRP A 285 26.56 14.69 4.78
CA TRP A 285 25.87 13.51 5.28
C TRP A 285 25.75 12.43 4.20
N GLU A 286 25.38 12.76 2.96
CA GLU A 286 25.25 11.75 1.90
C GLU A 286 26.58 11.02 1.59
N LEU A 287 27.72 11.72 1.67
CA LEU A 287 29.05 11.16 1.36
C LEU A 287 29.49 10.09 2.36
N THR A 288 28.95 10.15 3.58
CA THR A 288 29.23 9.19 4.65
C THR A 288 28.21 8.04 4.71
N HIS A 289 27.19 8.08 3.84
CA HIS A 289 26.07 7.13 3.81
C HIS A 289 25.93 6.48 2.43
N SER A 290 24.91 5.65 2.24
CA SER A 290 24.65 4.90 0.99
C SER A 290 24.18 5.76 -0.19
N GLY A 291 24.57 7.04 -0.23
CA GLY A 291 24.23 8.00 -1.28
C GLY A 291 22.87 8.68 -1.11
N ARG A 292 22.43 9.36 -2.18
CA ARG A 292 21.21 10.17 -2.24
C ARG A 292 19.96 9.32 -2.22
N SER A 293 19.13 9.50 -1.19
CA SER A 293 17.82 8.87 -1.12
C SER A 293 16.92 9.63 -0.16
N GLY A 294 15.61 9.45 -0.27
CA GLY A 294 14.66 10.02 0.70
C GLY A 294 14.90 9.49 2.11
N ARG A 295 15.32 8.21 2.24
CA ARG A 295 15.73 7.63 3.53
C ARG A 295 16.95 8.34 4.11
N THR A 296 17.98 8.57 3.30
CA THR A 296 19.20 9.29 3.72
C THR A 296 18.85 10.71 4.20
N ALA A 297 17.96 11.39 3.49
CA ALA A 297 17.48 12.72 3.86
C ALA A 297 16.70 12.71 5.19
N GLN A 298 15.80 11.72 5.40
CA GLN A 298 15.10 11.57 6.68
C GLN A 298 16.07 11.30 7.85
N GLN A 299 17.08 10.46 7.64
CA GLN A 299 18.11 10.19 8.65
C GLN A 299 18.95 11.44 8.96
N PHE A 300 19.31 12.21 7.93
CA PHE A 300 20.00 13.49 8.11
C PHE A 300 19.16 14.46 8.96
N VAL A 301 17.89 14.65 8.60
CA VAL A 301 16.99 15.55 9.34
C VAL A 301 16.84 15.09 10.78
N ALA A 302 16.63 13.79 11.03
CA ALA A 302 16.54 13.26 12.39
C ALA A 302 17.83 13.51 13.19
N HIS A 303 19.00 13.30 12.59
CA HIS A 303 20.29 13.58 13.22
C HIS A 303 20.47 15.07 13.53
N TYR A 304 20.13 15.93 12.57
CA TYR A 304 20.24 17.38 12.70
C TYR A 304 19.41 17.90 13.87
N LEU A 305 18.15 17.46 13.98
CA LEU A 305 17.22 17.80 15.07
C LEU A 305 17.58 17.19 16.43
N GLY A 306 18.34 16.09 16.43
CA GLY A 306 18.85 15.52 17.67
C GLY A 306 20.06 16.26 18.23
N THR A 307 20.71 17.08 17.40
CA THR A 307 21.98 17.75 17.72
C THR A 307 21.82 19.25 17.97
N HIS A 308 20.73 19.86 17.49
CA HIS A 308 20.40 21.30 17.60
C HIS A 308 18.98 21.48 18.10
#